data_AF-A0A0E0MDD2-F1
#
_entry.id   AF-A0A0E0MDD2-F1
#
_cell.length_a   1.000
_cell.length_b   1.000
_cell.length_c   1.000
_cell.angle_alpha   90.00
_cell.angle_beta   90.00
_cell.angle_gamma   90.00
#
_symmetry.space_group_name_H-M   'P 1'
#
loop_
_entity.id
_entity.type
_entity.pdbx_description
1 polymer ?
#
loop_
_entity_poly.entity_id
_entity_poly.type
_entity_poly.pdbx_seq_one_letter_code
_entity_poly.pdbx_strand_id
1 'polypeptide(L)'
;MAGSSLASPLSLVLPLLFLLVTTAIRGATGSYNPKAFCSKTTDVASCLKVFPTLPDNVSKAQDNQELYKRLVRYCSIKTYEASSLAEAMIATTTVAPAIVSTNFFKEKKADMTMFKTPPGKCLLSCNKTIGDVDDILTCGHTYMEDRPPIIHQNLTVLFHGGYPLPLCKSGCPDRSSSEGEAVLATKFNYIWTLLDLMEAVLPEYLSEETMTSGAKHKTMIPSPDVAATVATTP
;
A
#
# COMPACT_ATOMS: atom_id res chain seq x y z
N MET A 1 -21.61 23.65 -69.04
CA MET A 1 -20.74 22.46 -69.01
C MET A 1 -20.52 22.09 -67.55
N ALA A 2 -20.74 20.81 -67.24
CA ALA A 2 -20.85 20.26 -65.90
C ALA A 2 -19.48 20.10 -65.21
N GLY A 3 -19.49 20.09 -63.87
CA GLY A 3 -18.32 19.76 -63.07
C GLY A 3 -18.55 19.83 -61.56
N SER A 4 -19.69 19.37 -61.05
CA SER A 4 -19.90 19.23 -59.60
C SER A 4 -19.25 17.93 -59.12
N SER A 5 -18.05 18.02 -58.54
CA SER A 5 -17.41 16.89 -57.86
C SER A 5 -18.01 16.74 -56.46
N LEU A 6 -18.93 15.78 -56.30
CA LEU A 6 -19.42 15.31 -55.02
C LEU A 6 -18.28 14.55 -54.31
N ALA A 7 -17.54 15.25 -53.45
CA ALA A 7 -16.67 14.61 -52.49
C ALA A 7 -17.56 13.85 -51.47
N SER A 8 -17.42 12.53 -51.49
CA SER A 8 -18.21 11.57 -50.72
C SER A 8 -18.12 11.85 -49.19
N PRO A 9 -19.25 11.92 -48.47
CA PRO A 9 -19.27 12.18 -47.02
C PRO A 9 -18.68 11.05 -46.19
N LEU A 10 -18.33 9.90 -46.80
CA LEU A 10 -17.79 8.73 -46.12
C LEU A 10 -16.34 8.90 -45.62
N SER A 11 -15.55 9.83 -46.16
CA SER A 11 -14.11 9.95 -45.81
C SER A 11 -13.83 10.67 -44.49
N LEU A 12 -14.83 11.39 -43.93
CA LEU A 12 -14.69 12.09 -42.64
C LEU A 12 -15.27 11.31 -41.46
N VAL A 13 -15.92 10.18 -41.70
CA VAL A 13 -16.52 9.35 -40.64
C VAL A 13 -15.47 8.44 -40.00
N LEU A 14 -14.45 8.01 -40.76
CA LEU A 14 -13.38 7.13 -40.27
C LEU A 14 -12.47 7.78 -39.20
N PRO A 15 -12.02 9.05 -39.33
CA PRO A 15 -11.17 9.69 -38.32
C PRO A 15 -11.94 10.01 -37.02
N LEU A 16 -13.23 10.30 -37.12
CA LEU A 16 -14.10 10.58 -35.96
C LEU A 16 -14.44 9.31 -35.17
N LEU A 17 -14.59 8.16 -35.86
CA LEU A 17 -14.73 6.86 -35.21
C LEU A 17 -13.48 6.46 -34.42
N PHE A 18 -12.28 6.79 -34.91
CA PHE A 18 -11.04 6.50 -34.17
C PHE A 18 -10.87 7.35 -32.90
N LEU A 19 -11.37 8.59 -32.89
CA LEU A 19 -11.35 9.45 -31.70
C LEU A 19 -12.38 9.06 -30.62
N LEU A 20 -13.44 8.34 -30.99
CA LEU A 20 -14.45 7.84 -30.04
C LEU A 20 -14.08 6.48 -29.43
N VAL A 21 -13.15 5.74 -30.03
CA VAL A 21 -12.70 4.44 -29.50
C VAL A 21 -11.68 4.59 -28.35
N THR A 22 -11.03 5.75 -28.18
CA THR A 22 -10.09 5.98 -27.08
C THR A 22 -10.71 6.49 -25.78
N THR A 23 -12.00 6.83 -25.76
CA THR A 23 -12.68 7.38 -24.57
C THR A 23 -13.63 6.40 -23.87
N ALA A 24 -13.59 5.11 -24.21
CA ALA A 24 -14.44 4.10 -23.60
C ALA A 24 -13.69 2.81 -23.27
N ILE A 25 -12.61 2.91 -22.47
CA ILE A 25 -12.26 1.84 -21.54
C ILE A 25 -12.59 2.33 -20.13
N ARG A 26 -13.83 2.79 -19.94
CA ARG A 26 -14.44 2.77 -18.61
C ARG A 26 -15.01 1.37 -18.42
N GLY A 27 -14.12 0.42 -18.20
CA GLY A 27 -14.47 -0.95 -17.85
C GLY A 27 -15.02 -1.01 -16.42
N ALA A 28 -16.22 -0.47 -16.22
CA ALA A 28 -16.99 -0.72 -15.03
C ALA A 28 -17.69 -2.07 -15.16
N THR A 29 -16.99 -3.18 -14.88
CA THR A 29 -17.58 -4.45 -14.39
C THR A 29 -16.50 -5.34 -13.77
N GLY A 30 -16.34 -5.24 -12.45
CA GLY A 30 -16.15 -6.35 -11.52
C GLY A 30 -14.89 -7.21 -11.60
N SER A 31 -14.03 -7.04 -10.60
CA SER A 31 -12.85 -7.86 -10.27
C SER A 31 -11.62 -7.60 -11.13
N TYR A 32 -10.55 -7.10 -10.50
CA TYR A 32 -9.20 -7.14 -11.07
C TYR A 32 -8.90 -8.57 -11.53
N ASN A 33 -8.31 -8.72 -12.72
CA ASN A 33 -7.69 -9.98 -13.09
C ASN A 33 -6.43 -10.15 -12.23
N PRO A 34 -6.41 -11.08 -11.25
CA PRO A 34 -5.31 -11.17 -10.30
C PRO A 34 -3.97 -11.42 -10.99
N LYS A 35 -3.94 -12.13 -12.12
CA LYS A 35 -2.70 -12.39 -12.86
C LYS A 35 -2.12 -11.11 -13.47
N ALA A 36 -2.96 -10.30 -14.11
CA ALA A 36 -2.53 -9.05 -14.74
C ALA A 36 -2.16 -7.98 -13.70
N PHE A 37 -2.82 -8.00 -12.54
CA PHE A 37 -2.43 -7.12 -11.45
C PHE A 37 -1.12 -7.58 -10.82
N CYS A 38 -1.01 -8.87 -10.46
CA CYS A 38 0.19 -9.43 -9.85
C CYS A 38 1.43 -9.36 -10.73
N SER A 39 1.31 -9.32 -12.07
CA SER A 39 2.48 -9.15 -12.94
C SER A 39 3.19 -7.80 -12.77
N LYS A 40 2.59 -6.84 -12.08
CA LYS A 40 3.20 -5.54 -11.75
C LYS A 40 3.96 -5.55 -10.43
N THR A 41 3.76 -6.57 -9.60
CA THR A 41 4.41 -6.70 -8.28
C THR A 41 5.83 -7.25 -8.40
N THR A 42 6.66 -6.98 -7.40
CA THR A 42 8.02 -7.54 -7.32
C THR A 42 8.05 -9.04 -7.03
N ASP A 43 7.02 -9.57 -6.38
CA ASP A 43 6.84 -10.99 -6.12
C ASP A 43 5.47 -11.50 -6.59
N VAL A 44 5.41 -11.85 -7.87
CA VAL A 44 4.21 -12.38 -8.54
C VAL A 44 3.64 -13.60 -7.82
N ALA A 45 4.50 -14.48 -7.28
CA ALA A 45 4.05 -15.72 -6.64
C ALA A 45 3.38 -15.43 -5.30
N SER A 46 3.98 -14.57 -4.47
CA SER A 46 3.37 -14.13 -3.22
C SER A 46 2.08 -13.36 -3.48
N CYS A 47 2.06 -12.48 -4.48
CA CYS A 47 0.85 -11.77 -4.89
C CYS A 47 -0.30 -12.72 -5.26
N LEU A 48 -0.03 -13.71 -6.12
CA LEU A 48 -1.06 -14.68 -6.55
C LEU A 48 -1.58 -15.55 -5.40
N LYS A 49 -0.77 -15.75 -4.36
CA LYS A 49 -1.16 -16.44 -3.14
C LYS A 49 -2.02 -15.56 -2.22
N VAL A 50 -1.68 -14.28 -2.09
CA VAL A 50 -2.31 -13.34 -1.14
C VAL A 50 -3.58 -12.72 -1.69
N PHE A 51 -3.58 -12.28 -2.96
CA PHE A 51 -4.71 -11.55 -3.55
C PHE A 51 -6.06 -12.27 -3.39
N PRO A 52 -6.18 -13.60 -3.60
CA PRO A 52 -7.44 -14.32 -3.41
C PRO A 52 -7.93 -14.39 -1.96
N THR A 53 -7.05 -14.13 -0.99
CA THR A 53 -7.37 -14.13 0.45
C THR A 53 -7.81 -12.77 0.97
N LEU A 54 -7.72 -11.72 0.13
CA LEU A 54 -8.17 -10.40 0.49
C LEU A 54 -9.69 -10.41 0.74
N PRO A 55 -10.17 -9.67 1.75
CA PRO A 55 -11.59 -9.59 2.02
C PRO A 55 -12.31 -8.92 0.85
N ASP A 56 -13.58 -9.28 0.64
CA ASP A 56 -14.40 -8.78 -0.48
C ASP A 56 -14.43 -7.25 -0.57
N ASN A 57 -14.45 -6.56 0.57
CA ASN A 57 -14.42 -5.11 0.64
C ASN A 57 -13.08 -4.49 0.23
N VAL A 58 -12.05 -5.29 -0.09
CA VAL A 58 -10.79 -4.85 -0.68
C VAL A 58 -10.70 -5.38 -2.11
N SER A 59 -10.84 -6.69 -2.32
CA SER A 59 -10.66 -7.36 -3.62
C SER A 59 -11.70 -6.98 -4.67
N LYS A 60 -12.91 -6.57 -4.26
CA LYS A 60 -13.99 -6.11 -5.16
C LYS A 60 -14.07 -4.59 -5.29
N ALA A 61 -12.94 -3.89 -5.16
CA ALA A 61 -12.86 -2.46 -5.48
C ALA A 61 -13.26 -2.19 -6.94
N GLN A 62 -13.91 -1.06 -7.19
CA GLN A 62 -14.44 -0.70 -8.52
C GLN A 62 -13.38 -0.07 -9.43
N ASP A 63 -12.41 0.63 -8.87
CA ASP A 63 -11.34 1.33 -9.58
C ASP A 63 -10.04 1.38 -8.75
N ASN A 64 -8.98 1.95 -9.33
CA ASN A 64 -7.67 2.05 -8.69
C ASN A 64 -7.70 2.99 -7.47
N GLN A 65 -8.52 4.05 -7.51
CA GLN A 65 -8.73 4.93 -6.36
C GLN A 65 -9.26 4.20 -5.15
N GLU A 66 -10.32 3.43 -5.35
CA GLU A 66 -10.96 2.66 -4.32
C GLU A 66 -10.06 1.50 -3.86
N LEU A 67 -9.40 0.80 -4.78
CA LEU A 67 -8.50 -0.30 -4.44
C LEU A 67 -7.35 0.17 -3.56
N TYR A 68 -6.67 1.26 -3.93
CA TYR A 68 -5.57 1.82 -3.16
C TYR A 68 -6.03 2.21 -1.74
N LYS A 69 -7.12 2.99 -1.61
CA LYS A 69 -7.64 3.43 -0.30
C LYS A 69 -8.01 2.25 0.59
N ARG A 70 -8.61 1.20 0.01
CA ARG A 70 -8.98 -0.03 0.73
C ARG A 70 -7.74 -0.83 1.13
N LEU A 71 -6.73 -0.94 0.25
CA LEU A 71 -5.47 -1.60 0.55
C LEU A 71 -4.70 -0.88 1.66
N VAL A 72 -4.57 0.44 1.63
CA VAL A 72 -3.92 1.23 2.69
C VAL A 72 -4.59 0.95 4.03
N ARG A 73 -5.93 1.10 4.10
CA ARG A 73 -6.67 0.84 5.33
C ARG A 73 -6.48 -0.59 5.84
N TYR A 74 -6.56 -1.58 4.95
CA TYR A 74 -6.41 -2.97 5.32
C TYR A 74 -4.98 -3.31 5.76
N CYS A 75 -3.98 -2.77 5.07
CA CYS A 75 -2.56 -2.93 5.41
C CYS A 75 -2.25 -2.30 6.77
N SER A 76 -2.77 -1.11 7.09
CA SER A 76 -2.62 -0.49 8.41
C SER A 76 -3.19 -1.37 9.53
N ILE A 77 -4.38 -1.96 9.33
CA ILE A 77 -4.97 -2.89 10.32
C ILE A 77 -4.06 -4.10 10.54
N LYS A 78 -3.53 -4.70 9.45
CA LYS A 78 -2.65 -5.86 9.56
C LYS A 78 -1.29 -5.53 10.18
N THR A 79 -0.77 -4.35 9.89
CA THR A 79 0.46 -3.83 10.51
C THR A 79 0.26 -3.65 12.01
N TYR A 80 -0.86 -3.04 12.43
CA TYR A 80 -1.21 -2.92 13.85
C TYR A 80 -1.33 -4.29 14.54
N GLU A 81 -2.05 -5.25 13.95
CA GLU A 81 -2.16 -6.62 14.48
C GLU A 81 -0.79 -7.29 14.67
N ALA A 82 0.14 -7.07 13.74
CA ALA A 82 1.49 -7.63 13.82
C ALA A 82 2.34 -6.90 14.87
N SER A 83 2.25 -5.58 14.97
CA SER A 83 2.96 -4.79 15.99
C SER A 83 2.52 -5.19 17.39
N SER A 84 1.21 -5.24 17.65
CA SER A 84 0.68 -5.64 18.95
C SER A 84 1.10 -7.06 19.34
N LEU A 85 1.17 -7.98 18.37
CA LEU A 85 1.66 -9.33 18.63
C LEU A 85 3.15 -9.33 18.99
N ALA A 86 3.98 -8.62 18.22
CA ALA A 86 5.41 -8.53 18.46
C ALA A 86 5.71 -7.89 19.83
N GLU A 87 5.01 -6.81 20.17
CA GLU A 87 5.09 -6.15 21.48
C GLU A 87 4.68 -7.08 22.62
N ALA A 88 3.58 -7.83 22.47
CA ALA A 88 3.14 -8.81 23.46
C ALA A 88 4.18 -9.93 23.65
N MET A 89 4.79 -10.42 22.58
CA MET A 89 5.87 -11.41 22.63
C MET A 89 7.11 -10.86 23.35
N ILE A 90 7.50 -9.63 23.03
CA ILE A 90 8.62 -8.93 23.70
C ILE A 90 8.32 -8.77 25.21
N ALA A 91 7.11 -8.36 25.56
CA ALA A 91 6.67 -8.20 26.94
C ALA A 91 6.66 -9.54 27.70
N THR A 92 6.20 -10.62 27.08
CA THR A 92 6.14 -11.96 27.72
C THR A 92 7.51 -12.63 27.86
N THR A 93 8.48 -12.37 26.97
CA THR A 93 9.88 -12.75 27.22
C THR A 93 10.48 -12.12 28.48
N THR A 94 9.87 -11.06 29.02
CA THR A 94 10.28 -10.47 30.31
C THR A 94 9.70 -11.17 31.54
N VAL A 95 8.92 -12.25 31.36
CA VAL A 95 8.21 -12.98 32.43
C VAL A 95 8.28 -14.49 32.16
N ALA A 96 9.41 -15.14 32.45
CA ALA A 96 9.45 -16.60 32.44
C ALA A 96 8.73 -17.15 33.69
N PRO A 97 7.84 -18.17 33.58
CA PRO A 97 7.31 -18.85 34.75
C PRO A 97 8.46 -19.59 35.45
N ALA A 98 8.61 -19.37 36.75
CA ALA A 98 9.53 -20.14 37.57
C ALA A 98 9.17 -21.62 37.45
N ILE A 99 10.08 -22.44 36.91
CA ILE A 99 9.97 -23.89 37.03
C ILE A 99 10.13 -24.20 38.51
N VAL A 100 9.02 -24.40 39.21
CA VAL A 100 9.03 -24.96 40.56
C VAL A 100 9.41 -26.44 40.39
N SER A 101 10.70 -26.72 40.50
CA SER A 101 11.17 -28.08 40.75
C SER A 101 10.71 -28.43 42.17
N THR A 102 9.58 -29.13 42.27
CA THR A 102 9.19 -29.77 43.51
C THR A 102 10.12 -30.95 43.73
N ASN A 103 11.28 -30.71 44.36
CA ASN A 103 12.03 -31.73 45.08
C ASN A 103 13.24 -31.13 45.85
N PHE A 104 13.17 -31.27 47.18
CA PHE A 104 14.27 -31.31 48.17
C PHE A 104 14.82 -30.01 48.78
N PHE A 105 14.38 -29.78 50.04
CA PHE A 105 15.10 -29.27 51.21
C PHE A 105 15.68 -27.84 51.28
N LYS A 106 15.27 -27.19 52.39
CA LYS A 106 15.72 -25.96 53.06
C LYS A 106 15.33 -24.64 52.37
N GLU A 107 14.44 -23.94 53.06
CA GLU A 107 14.16 -22.51 52.93
C GLU A 107 15.47 -21.70 52.97
N LYS A 108 16.09 -21.52 51.82
CA LYS A 108 16.91 -20.35 51.55
C LYS A 108 15.98 -19.41 50.83
N LYS A 109 15.81 -18.18 51.35
CA LYS A 109 15.08 -17.12 50.65
C LYS A 109 15.71 -16.98 49.26
N ALA A 110 15.10 -17.61 48.27
CA ALA A 110 15.49 -17.48 46.90
C ALA A 110 15.20 -16.02 46.56
N ASP A 111 16.26 -15.26 46.31
CA ASP A 111 16.14 -13.98 45.64
C ASP A 111 15.44 -14.28 44.32
N MET A 112 14.16 -13.92 44.26
CA MET A 112 13.26 -14.24 43.15
C MET A 112 13.52 -13.23 42.04
N THR A 113 14.78 -13.09 41.63
CA THR A 113 15.15 -12.39 40.41
C THR A 113 14.60 -13.24 39.28
N MET A 114 13.40 -12.87 38.83
CA MET A 114 12.78 -13.35 37.62
C MET A 114 13.85 -13.30 36.51
N PHE A 115 14.41 -14.45 36.14
CA PHE A 115 15.41 -14.53 35.08
C PHE A 115 14.70 -14.15 33.78
N LYS A 116 14.85 -12.87 33.39
CA LYS A 116 14.32 -12.34 32.14
C LYS A 116 15.20 -12.86 31.03
N THR A 117 14.65 -13.71 30.17
CA THR A 117 15.33 -14.08 28.92
C THR A 117 15.16 -12.90 27.97
N PRO A 118 16.23 -12.26 27.49
CA PRO A 118 16.09 -11.15 26.54
C PRO A 118 15.38 -11.65 25.27
N PRO A 119 14.52 -10.83 24.65
CA PRO A 119 13.87 -11.19 23.40
C PRO A 119 14.91 -11.52 22.33
N GLY A 120 14.60 -12.52 21.49
CA GLY A 120 15.47 -12.94 20.40
C GLY A 120 15.75 -11.80 19.42
N LYS A 121 16.95 -11.79 18.82
CA LYS A 121 17.33 -10.77 17.82
C LYS A 121 16.38 -10.73 16.63
N CYS A 122 15.80 -11.88 16.26
CA CYS A 122 14.83 -11.95 15.17
C CYS A 122 13.53 -11.22 15.51
N LEU A 123 12.95 -11.48 16.69
CA LEU A 123 11.76 -10.78 17.17
C LEU A 123 11.96 -9.27 17.22
N LEU A 124 13.10 -8.80 17.74
CA LEU A 124 13.43 -7.37 17.77
C LEU A 124 13.56 -6.77 16.36
N SER A 125 14.21 -7.48 15.44
CA SER A 125 14.33 -7.04 14.04
C SER A 125 12.97 -7.02 13.34
N CYS A 126 12.14 -8.04 13.53
CA CYS A 126 10.77 -8.10 13.02
C CYS A 126 9.96 -6.91 13.51
N ASN A 127 9.97 -6.66 14.82
CA ASN A 127 9.22 -5.57 15.42
C ASN A 127 9.65 -4.22 14.86
N LYS A 128 10.97 -4.01 14.71
CA LYS A 128 11.50 -2.80 14.09
C LYS A 128 10.96 -2.62 12.66
N THR A 129 11.05 -3.65 11.83
CA THR A 129 10.58 -3.55 10.44
C THR A 129 9.07 -3.34 10.35
N ILE A 130 8.28 -3.92 11.24
CA ILE A 130 6.83 -3.63 11.31
C ILE A 130 6.60 -2.14 11.61
N GLY A 131 7.40 -1.56 12.52
CA GLY A 131 7.41 -0.11 12.77
C GLY A 131 7.79 0.69 11.52
N ASP A 132 8.85 0.29 10.80
CA ASP A 132 9.26 0.97 9.56
C ASP A 132 8.12 0.95 8.51
N VAL A 133 7.35 -0.13 8.44
CA VAL A 133 6.16 -0.22 7.57
C VAL A 133 5.05 0.72 8.03
N ASP A 134 4.79 0.79 9.34
CA ASP A 134 3.78 1.70 9.89
C ASP A 134 4.14 3.17 9.62
N ASP A 135 5.42 3.53 9.75
CA ASP A 135 5.94 4.86 9.42
C ASP A 135 5.73 5.22 7.94
N ILE A 136 5.92 4.26 7.03
CA ILE A 136 5.62 4.45 5.59
C ILE A 136 4.13 4.74 5.40
N LEU A 137 3.24 3.95 6.02
CA LEU A 137 1.79 4.09 5.84
C LEU A 137 1.24 5.36 6.48
N THR A 138 1.79 5.77 7.62
CA THR A 138 1.34 6.94 8.37
C THR A 138 1.91 8.24 7.79
N CYS A 139 3.09 8.21 7.16
CA CYS A 139 3.80 9.39 6.67
C CYS A 139 3.91 10.50 7.75
N GLY A 140 4.00 10.13 9.03
CA GLY A 140 4.05 11.06 10.15
C GLY A 140 2.89 12.08 10.16
N HIS A 141 3.22 13.37 10.12
CA HIS A 141 2.26 14.48 10.21
C HIS A 141 1.71 14.95 8.85
N THR A 142 1.96 14.22 7.76
CA THR A 142 1.48 14.60 6.44
C THR A 142 -0.04 14.45 6.32
N TYR A 143 -0.68 15.43 5.67
CA TYR A 143 -2.10 15.39 5.31
C TYR A 143 -2.40 14.17 4.44
N MET A 144 -3.59 13.58 4.60
CA MET A 144 -3.94 12.30 3.97
C MET A 144 -3.85 12.36 2.43
N GLU A 145 -4.16 13.52 1.87
CA GLU A 145 -4.16 13.80 0.44
C GLU A 145 -2.74 13.83 -0.15
N ASP A 146 -1.74 14.19 0.64
CA ASP A 146 -0.35 14.32 0.19
C ASP A 146 0.47 13.03 0.43
N ARG A 147 -0.10 12.03 1.11
CA ARG A 147 0.58 10.76 1.41
C ARG A 147 0.85 9.88 0.19
N PRO A 148 -0.06 9.71 -0.79
CA PRO A 148 0.13 8.71 -1.84
C PRO A 148 1.44 8.85 -2.65
N PRO A 149 1.87 10.06 -3.05
CA PRO A 149 3.18 10.23 -3.69
C PRO A 149 4.36 9.83 -2.79
N ILE A 150 4.30 10.14 -1.49
CA ILE A 150 5.35 9.82 -0.51
C ILE A 150 5.40 8.31 -0.26
N ILE A 151 4.23 7.67 -0.09
CA ILE A 151 4.11 6.23 0.06
C ILE A 151 4.69 5.55 -1.18
N HIS A 152 4.34 6.01 -2.39
CA HIS A 152 4.89 5.45 -3.63
C HIS A 152 6.41 5.54 -3.65
N GLN A 153 6.98 6.71 -3.38
CA GLN A 153 8.43 6.87 -3.33
C GLN A 153 9.10 5.95 -2.31
N ASN A 154 8.57 5.88 -1.09
CA ASN A 154 9.12 5.04 -0.02
C ASN A 154 9.04 3.55 -0.37
N LEU A 155 7.91 3.09 -0.93
CA LEU A 155 7.75 1.71 -1.37
C LEU A 155 8.68 1.40 -2.55
N THR A 156 8.80 2.29 -3.52
CA THR A 156 9.74 2.10 -4.63
C THR A 156 11.18 1.95 -4.12
N VAL A 157 11.59 2.76 -3.14
CA VAL A 157 12.91 2.62 -2.49
C VAL A 157 13.03 1.30 -1.73
N LEU A 158 11.98 0.89 -1.01
CA LEU A 158 11.94 -0.35 -0.24
C LEU A 158 12.10 -1.59 -1.13
N PHE A 159 11.39 -1.62 -2.26
CA PHE A 159 11.32 -2.77 -3.16
C PHE A 159 12.45 -2.80 -4.19
N HIS A 160 12.85 -1.64 -4.71
CA HIS A 160 13.78 -1.54 -5.84
C HIS A 160 15.13 -0.90 -5.48
N GLY A 161 15.29 -0.38 -4.25
CA GLY A 161 16.51 0.29 -3.79
C GLY A 161 17.68 -0.62 -3.44
N GLY A 162 17.54 -1.95 -3.57
CA GLY A 162 18.62 -2.92 -3.33
C GLY A 162 18.94 -3.15 -1.86
N TYR A 163 18.07 -2.74 -0.93
CA TYR A 163 18.23 -2.99 0.50
C TYR A 163 18.02 -4.47 0.82
N PRO A 164 18.77 -5.03 1.80
CA PRO A 164 18.56 -6.40 2.22
C PRO A 164 17.15 -6.57 2.79
N LEU A 165 16.51 -7.69 2.44
CA LEU A 165 15.20 -8.00 2.99
C LEU A 165 15.28 -8.10 4.52
N PRO A 166 14.25 -7.62 5.23
CA PRO A 166 14.22 -7.73 6.69
C PRO A 166 14.26 -9.19 7.11
N LEU A 167 14.93 -9.49 8.24
CA LEU A 167 15.06 -10.86 8.77
C LEU A 167 13.69 -11.55 8.95
N CYS A 168 12.66 -10.76 9.24
CA CYS A 168 11.29 -11.25 9.35
C CYS A 168 10.74 -11.86 8.05
N LYS A 169 11.22 -11.38 6.90
CA LYS A 169 10.85 -11.88 5.58
C LYS A 169 11.68 -13.09 5.17
N SER A 170 13.00 -13.07 5.43
CA SER A 170 13.89 -14.19 5.09
C SER A 170 13.80 -15.39 6.03
N GLY A 171 13.16 -15.22 7.18
CA GLY A 171 13.12 -16.20 8.27
C GLY A 171 14.26 -15.98 9.28
N CYS A 172 14.00 -16.38 10.53
CA CYS A 172 14.96 -16.24 11.62
C CYS A 172 16.15 -17.22 11.44
N PRO A 173 17.42 -16.78 11.53
CA PRO A 173 18.60 -17.54 11.12
C PRO A 173 18.82 -18.90 11.80
N ASP A 174 18.23 -19.14 12.97
CA ASP A 174 18.55 -20.33 13.76
C ASP A 174 17.59 -21.51 13.49
N ARG A 175 16.53 -21.31 12.68
CA ARG A 175 15.42 -22.27 12.40
C ARG A 175 14.73 -22.87 13.63
N SER A 176 15.18 -22.56 14.84
CA SER A 176 14.56 -22.84 16.13
C SER A 176 13.61 -21.73 16.55
N SER A 177 12.91 -21.12 15.59
CA SER A 177 11.94 -20.07 15.86
C SER A 177 10.84 -20.62 16.76
N SER A 178 10.47 -19.86 17.78
CA SER A 178 9.26 -20.17 18.54
C SER A 178 8.03 -20.15 17.62
N GLU A 179 6.97 -20.84 18.01
CA GLU A 179 5.70 -20.82 17.27
C GLU A 179 5.21 -19.38 17.05
N GLY A 180 5.34 -18.51 18.07
CA GLY A 180 5.01 -17.10 17.96
C GLY A 180 5.83 -16.35 16.90
N GLU A 181 7.14 -16.60 16.80
CA GLU A 181 7.99 -15.96 15.79
C GLU A 181 7.64 -16.43 14.37
N ALA A 182 7.25 -17.69 14.20
CA ALA A 182 6.76 -18.21 12.92
C ALA A 182 5.43 -17.55 12.51
N VAL A 183 4.51 -17.35 13.47
CA VAL A 183 3.26 -16.62 13.24
C VAL A 183 3.54 -15.16 12.88
N LEU A 184 4.45 -14.49 13.58
CA LEU A 184 4.83 -13.10 13.30
C LEU A 184 5.45 -12.96 11.92
N ALA A 185 6.38 -13.84 11.54
CA ALA A 185 6.98 -13.87 10.21
C ALA A 185 5.92 -14.10 9.11
N THR A 186 4.93 -14.97 9.37
CA THR A 186 3.82 -15.20 8.43
C THR A 186 2.97 -13.94 8.25
N LYS A 187 2.62 -13.25 9.35
CA LYS A 187 1.91 -11.97 9.30
C LYS A 187 2.72 -10.91 8.56
N PHE A 188 4.03 -10.86 8.79
CA PHE A 188 4.92 -9.91 8.11
C PHE A 188 4.98 -10.17 6.61
N ASN A 189 5.12 -11.43 6.17
CA ASN A 189 5.11 -11.79 4.74
C ASN A 189 3.79 -11.39 4.06
N TYR A 190 2.68 -11.53 4.78
CA TYR A 190 1.38 -11.06 4.31
C TYR A 190 1.38 -9.53 4.11
N ILE A 191 1.78 -8.76 5.14
CA ILE A 191 1.90 -7.30 5.09
C ILE A 191 2.82 -6.86 3.95
N TRP A 192 3.99 -7.51 3.81
CA TRP A 192 4.94 -7.22 2.74
C TRP A 192 4.31 -7.37 1.35
N THR A 193 3.51 -8.42 1.16
CA THR A 193 2.77 -8.61 -0.09
C THR A 193 1.71 -7.52 -0.28
N LEU A 194 1.03 -7.09 0.77
CA LEU A 194 0.10 -5.95 0.69
C LEU A 194 0.80 -4.65 0.28
N LEU A 195 2.01 -4.40 0.77
CA LEU A 195 2.82 -3.25 0.36
C LEU A 195 3.17 -3.32 -1.14
N ASP A 196 3.51 -4.50 -1.64
CA ASP A 196 3.84 -4.73 -3.05
C ASP A 196 2.60 -4.51 -3.94
N LEU A 197 1.43 -4.99 -3.50
CA LEU A 197 0.14 -4.69 -4.15
C LEU A 197 -0.15 -3.19 -4.16
N MET A 198 0.18 -2.46 -3.09
CA MET A 198 -0.02 -1.01 -3.03
C MET A 198 0.92 -0.26 -3.98
N GLU A 199 2.19 -0.66 -4.03
CA GLU A 199 3.16 -0.10 -4.98
C GLU A 199 2.69 -0.32 -6.43
N ALA A 200 2.17 -1.50 -6.74
CA ALA A 200 1.66 -1.85 -8.06
C ALA A 200 0.39 -1.10 -8.51
N VAL A 201 -0.39 -0.49 -7.60
CA VAL A 201 -1.60 0.29 -7.94
C VAL A 201 -1.38 1.81 -7.89
N LEU A 202 -0.30 2.27 -7.23
CA LEU A 202 -0.01 3.69 -7.02
C LEU A 202 0.21 4.48 -8.33
N PRO A 203 0.88 3.96 -9.37
CA PRO A 203 1.04 4.69 -10.64
C PRO A 203 -0.31 5.05 -11.29
N GLU A 204 -1.26 4.13 -11.32
CA GLU A 204 -2.60 4.38 -11.86
C GLU A 204 -3.40 5.32 -10.93
N TYR A 205 -3.33 5.11 -9.61
CA TYR A 205 -3.97 5.98 -8.63
C TYR A 205 -3.59 7.46 -8.82
N LEU A 206 -2.28 7.73 -8.88
CA LEU A 206 -1.73 9.08 -9.01
C LEU A 206 -2.07 9.73 -10.35
N SER A 207 -2.13 8.91 -11.41
CA SER A 207 -2.55 9.37 -12.74
C SER A 207 -4.02 9.80 -12.76
N GLU A 208 -4.90 9.01 -12.14
CA GLU A 208 -6.35 9.31 -12.05
C GLU A 208 -6.63 10.53 -11.16
N GLU A 209 -5.89 10.72 -10.06
CA GLU A 209 -5.99 11.94 -9.23
C GLU A 209 -5.61 13.20 -10.01
N THR A 210 -4.56 13.12 -10.83
CA THR A 210 -4.13 14.26 -11.65
C THR A 210 -5.22 14.67 -12.66
N MET A 211 -5.88 13.70 -13.30
CA MET A 211 -6.97 13.97 -14.25
C MET A 211 -8.23 14.53 -13.57
N THR A 212 -8.56 14.04 -12.38
CA THR A 212 -9.74 14.49 -11.62
C THR A 212 -9.52 15.86 -10.96
N SER A 213 -8.30 16.18 -10.52
CA SER A 213 -7.92 17.51 -10.02
C SER A 213 -7.83 18.56 -11.14
N GLY A 214 -7.31 18.17 -12.31
CA GLY A 214 -7.28 19.04 -13.51
C GLY A 214 -8.67 19.44 -14.01
N ALA A 215 -9.67 18.56 -13.87
CA ALA A 215 -11.07 18.88 -14.17
C ALA A 215 -11.69 19.91 -13.21
N LYS A 216 -11.21 20.00 -11.96
CA LYS A 216 -11.67 20.99 -10.97
C LYS A 216 -11.07 22.38 -11.17
N HIS A 217 -9.96 22.52 -11.90
CA HIS A 217 -9.28 23.80 -12.13
C HIS A 217 -9.61 24.46 -13.48
N LYS A 218 -10.47 23.85 -14.31
CA LYS A 218 -10.80 24.38 -15.64
C LYS A 218 -12.17 25.07 -15.70
N THR A 219 -12.47 26.03 -14.83
CA THR A 219 -13.38 27.15 -15.16
C THR A 219 -13.21 28.34 -14.20
N MET A 220 -12.27 29.23 -14.50
CA MET A 220 -12.48 30.66 -14.21
C MET A 220 -11.75 31.44 -15.30
N ILE A 221 -12.41 31.54 -16.46
CA ILE A 221 -12.06 32.55 -17.45
C ILE A 221 -12.64 33.86 -16.89
N PRO A 222 -11.84 34.89 -16.57
CA PRO A 222 -12.38 36.19 -16.23
C PRO A 222 -12.99 36.77 -17.52
N SER A 223 -14.29 37.05 -17.48
CA SER A 223 -14.97 37.79 -18.55
C SER A 223 -14.42 39.22 -18.59
N PRO A 224 -13.91 39.73 -19.73
CA PRO A 224 -13.52 41.12 -19.84
C PRO A 224 -14.67 41.94 -20.42
N ASP A 225 -15.42 42.62 -19.54
CA ASP A 225 -16.20 43.83 -19.82
C ASP A 225 -16.41 44.45 -18.43
N VAL A 226 -15.92 45.64 -18.09
CA VAL A 226 -16.39 46.95 -18.57
C VAL A 226 -15.31 47.99 -18.22
N ALA A 227 -14.87 48.79 -19.20
CA ALA A 227 -14.42 50.16 -18.98
C ALA A 227 -14.37 50.92 -20.31
N ALA A 228 -15.51 51.45 -20.75
CA ALA A 228 -15.54 52.48 -21.78
C ALA A 228 -15.62 53.87 -21.12
N THR A 229 -14.62 54.69 -21.46
CA THR A 229 -14.66 56.15 -21.64
C THR A 229 -14.93 57.06 -20.44
N VAL A 230 -13.88 57.82 -20.06
CA VAL A 230 -13.93 59.29 -20.20
C VAL A 230 -12.59 59.77 -20.76
N ALA A 231 -12.64 60.33 -21.97
CA ALA A 231 -11.55 61.09 -22.57
C ALA A 231 -11.53 62.50 -21.97
N THR A 232 -10.35 63.00 -21.61
CA THR A 232 -10.09 64.44 -21.42
C THR A 232 -8.73 64.79 -22.00
N THR A 233 -8.75 65.70 -22.97
CA THR A 233 -7.69 66.65 -23.35
C THR A 233 -8.23 67.47 -24.53
N PRO A 234 -7.77 68.72 -24.75
CA PRO A 234 -6.59 69.38 -24.18
C PRO A 234 -6.87 70.21 -22.93
#